data_AF-A0AA37IF55-F1
#
_entry.id   AF-A0AA37IF55-F1
#
_cell.length_a   1.000
_cell.length_b   1.000
_cell.length_c   1.000
_cell.angle_alpha   90.00
_cell.angle_beta   90.00
_cell.angle_gamma   90.00
#
_symmetry.space_group_name_H-M   'P 1'
#
loop_
_entity.id
_entity.type
_entity.pdbx_description
1 polymer ?
#
loop_
_entity_poly.entity_id
_entity_poly.type
_entity_poly.pdbx_seq_one_letter_code
_entity_poly.pdbx_strand_id
1 'polypeptide(L)' 'MIPRNDPLEAAALERFMRATRAVNVAFDATRGESDFMQDGQSVARSLERLDAALRELETSEQSLDAILSRRAGH' A
#
# COMPACT_ATOMS: atom_id res chain seq x y z
N MET A 1 -24.26 -28.57 -0.44
CA MET A 1 -23.79 -27.16 -0.46
C MET A 1 -22.39 -27.19 -1.05
N ILE A 2 -22.24 -26.86 -2.34
CA ILE A 2 -20.93 -26.92 -3.02
C ILE A 2 -20.16 -25.67 -2.59
N PRO A 3 -18.92 -25.80 -2.06
CA PRO A 3 -18.11 -24.61 -1.79
C PRO A 3 -17.79 -24.00 -3.16
N ARG A 4 -18.41 -22.87 -3.47
CA ARG A 4 -17.96 -22.04 -4.58
C ARG A 4 -16.62 -21.48 -4.15
N ASN A 5 -15.56 -22.20 -4.48
CA ASN A 5 -14.24 -21.63 -4.60
C ASN A 5 -14.31 -20.70 -5.81
N ASP A 6 -14.82 -19.49 -5.60
CA ASP A 6 -15.00 -18.50 -6.64
C ASP A 6 -13.60 -18.17 -7.19
N PRO A 7 -13.29 -18.47 -8.47
CA PRO A 7 -11.95 -18.26 -9.03
C PRO A 7 -11.48 -16.80 -8.93
N LEU A 8 -12.42 -15.88 -8.73
CA LEU A 8 -12.18 -14.47 -8.44
C LEU A 8 -11.56 -14.25 -7.04
N GLU A 9 -11.99 -14.99 -6.03
CA GLU A 9 -11.48 -14.89 -4.66
C GLU A 9 -10.05 -15.44 -4.57
N ALA A 10 -9.79 -16.56 -5.24
CA ALA A 10 -8.44 -17.11 -5.37
C ALA A 10 -7.49 -16.12 -6.06
N ALA A 11 -7.92 -15.50 -7.17
CA ALA A 11 -7.13 -14.51 -7.89
C ALA A 11 -6.86 -13.24 -7.05
N ALA A 12 -7.84 -12.80 -6.25
CA ALA A 12 -7.67 -11.68 -5.34
C ALA A 12 -6.66 -12.01 -4.23
N LEU A 13 -6.74 -13.21 -3.65
CA LEU A 13 -5.82 -13.68 -2.62
C LEU A 13 -4.39 -13.81 -3.15
N GLU A 14 -4.20 -14.37 -4.34
CA GLU A 14 -2.89 -14.46 -5.00
C GLU A 14 -2.30 -13.07 -5.27
N ARG A 15 -3.13 -12.12 -5.70
CA ARG A 15 -2.70 -10.73 -5.95
C ARG A 15 -2.32 -10.03 -4.64
N PHE A 16 -3.06 -10.26 -3.57
CA PHE A 16 -2.74 -9.76 -2.23
C PHE A 16 -1.40 -10.31 -1.73
N MET A 17 -1.21 -11.64 -1.75
CA MET A 17 0.05 -12.27 -1.32
C MET A 17 1.25 -11.79 -2.15
N ARG A 18 1.05 -11.61 -3.47
CA ARG A 18 2.09 -11.05 -4.35
C ARG A 18 2.46 -9.62 -3.97
N ALA A 19 1.47 -8.78 -3.65
CA ALA A 19 1.70 -7.42 -3.19
C ALA A 19 2.45 -7.41 -1.84
N THR A 20 2.03 -8.23 -0.87
CA THR A 20 2.70 -8.35 0.43
C THR A 20 4.16 -8.80 0.28
N ARG A 21 4.44 -9.74 -0.62
CA ARG A 21 5.82 -10.16 -0.91
C ARG A 21 6.64 -9.03 -1.53
N ALA A 22 6.09 -8.27 -2.48
CA ALA A 22 6.79 -7.15 -3.11
C ALA A 22 7.14 -6.05 -2.08
N VAL A 23 6.22 -5.77 -1.15
CA VAL A 23 6.44 -4.85 -0.03
C VAL A 23 7.55 -5.35 0.89
N ASN A 24 7.52 -6.62 1.30
CA ASN A 24 8.58 -7.20 2.13
C ASN A 24 9.95 -7.17 1.45
N VAL A 25 10.03 -7.44 0.15
CA VAL A 25 11.29 -7.33 -0.63
C VAL A 25 11.78 -5.89 -0.66
N ALA A 26 10.90 -4.92 -0.86
CA ALA A 26 11.27 -3.50 -0.85
C ALA A 26 11.78 -3.06 0.55
N PHE A 27 11.11 -3.49 1.63
CA PHE A 27 11.56 -3.21 2.99
C PHE A 27 12.89 -3.90 3.33
N ASP A 28 13.08 -5.15 2.90
CA ASP A 28 14.33 -5.87 3.11
C ASP A 28 15.50 -5.20 2.38
N ALA A 29 15.28 -4.70 1.16
CA ALA A 29 16.27 -3.91 0.43
C ALA A 29 16.67 -2.63 1.19
N THR A 30 15.74 -1.96 1.88
CA THR A 30 16.07 -0.80 2.74
C THR A 30 16.86 -1.17 4.00
N ARG A 31 16.80 -2.43 4.45
CA ARG A 31 17.59 -2.94 5.59
C ARG A 31 18.96 -3.47 5.17
N GLY A 32 19.08 -4.08 3.99
CA GLY A 32 20.36 -4.55 3.44
C GLY A 32 21.32 -3.42 3.09
N GLU A 33 20.80 -2.21 2.86
CA GLU A 33 21.55 -0.99 2.57
C GLU A 33 21.83 -0.16 3.86
N SER A 34 21.99 -0.82 5.01
CA SER A 34 22.34 -0.17 6.29
C SER A 34 23.85 -0.17 6.60
N ASP A 35 24.70 -0.59 5.65
CA ASP A 35 26.18 -0.49 5.75
C ASP A 35 26.77 0.61 4.84
N PHE A 36 26.00 1.64 4.49
CA PHE A 36 26.60 2.83 3.88
C PHE A 36 26.12 4.07 4.62
N MET A 37 26.92 4.43 5.61
CA MET A 37 27.00 5.79 6.14
C MET A 37 27.23 6.76 4.97
N GLN A 38 26.18 7.32 4.38
CA GLN A 38 26.27 8.55 3.60
C GLN A 38 24.90 9.20 3.38
N ASP A 39 24.87 10.52 3.58
CA ASP A 39 23.90 11.46 3.05
C ASP A 39 22.53 11.59 3.76
N GLY A 40 22.42 12.63 4.60
CA GLY A 40 21.13 13.21 5.03
C GLY A 40 20.20 13.62 3.87
N GLN A 41 20.72 13.64 2.63
CA GLN A 41 19.94 13.73 1.40
C GLN A 41 19.00 12.54 1.18
N SER A 42 19.38 11.33 1.64
CA SER A 42 18.53 10.13 1.56
C SER A 42 17.35 10.18 2.54
N VAL A 43 17.57 10.75 3.73
CA VAL A 43 16.52 10.97 4.73
C VAL A 43 15.51 12.02 4.26
N ALA A 44 15.99 13.15 3.73
CA ALA A 44 15.11 14.19 3.17
C ALA A 44 14.20 13.63 2.06
N ARG A 45 14.77 12.85 1.13
CA ARG A 45 14.02 12.22 0.05
C ARG A 45 13.02 11.16 0.54
N SER A 46 13.36 10.47 1.62
CA SER A 46 12.47 9.49 2.24
C SER A 46 11.29 10.18 2.95
N LEU A 47 11.52 11.33 3.58
CA LEU A 47 10.47 12.16 4.17
C LEU A 47 9.56 12.78 3.11
N GLU A 48 10.10 13.26 2.00
CA GLU A 48 9.29 13.76 0.87
C GLU A 48 8.39 12.66 0.28
N ARG A 49 8.91 11.44 0.13
CA ARG A 49 8.12 10.29 -0.32
C ARG A 49 7.03 9.91 0.68
N LEU A 50 7.33 10.01 1.98
CA LEU A 50 6.34 9.75 3.03
C LEU A 50 5.22 10.80 3.02
N ASP A 51 5.55 12.09 2.89
CA ASP A 51 4.57 13.17 2.79
C ASP A 51 3.64 12.99 1.58
N ALA A 52 4.21 12.65 0.43
CA ALA A 52 3.44 12.34 -0.78
C ALA A 52 2.46 11.17 -0.56
N ALA A 53 2.94 10.08 0.06
CA ALA A 53 2.10 8.93 0.36
C ALA A 53 0.97 9.26 1.34
N LEU A 54 1.23 10.09 2.35
CA LEU A 54 0.21 10.54 3.30
C LEU A 54 -0.85 11.40 2.63
N ARG A 55 -0.48 12.29 1.70
CA ARG A 55 -1.44 13.11 0.93
C ARG A 55 -2.30 12.26 0.00
N GLU A 56 -1.73 11.25 -0.65
CA GLU A 56 -2.52 10.31 -1.47
C GLU A 56 -3.48 9.47 -0.63
N LEU A 57 -3.08 9.08 0.58
CA LEU A 57 -3.93 8.36 1.53
C LEU A 57 -5.12 9.23 1.97
N GLU A 58 -4.86 10.45 2.42
CA GLU A 58 -5.91 11.40 2.81
C GLU A 58 -6.90 11.67 1.67
N THR A 59 -6.40 11.80 0.44
CA THR A 59 -7.23 11.97 -0.76
C THR A 59 -8.11 10.74 -1.01
N SER A 60 -7.54 9.54 -0.84
CA SER A 60 -8.28 8.29 -1.00
C SER A 60 -9.37 8.12 0.06
N GLU A 61 -9.09 8.51 1.32
CA GLU A 61 -10.06 8.48 2.41
C GLU A 61 -11.23 9.43 2.15
N GLN A 62 -10.96 10.66 1.72
CA GLN A 62 -12.02 11.61 1.34
C GLN A 62 -12.86 11.10 0.17
N SER A 63 -12.23 10.46 -0.83
CA SER A 63 -12.95 9.87 -1.95
C SER A 63 -13.85 8.71 -1.52
N LEU A 64 -13.35 7.86 -0.63
CA LEU A 64 -14.12 6.76 -0.06
C LEU A 64 -15.30 7.26 0.78
N ASP A 65 -15.08 8.26 1.63
CA ASP A 65 -16.13 8.88 2.44
C ASP A 65 -17.23 9.48 1.55
N ALA A 66 -16.86 10.17 0.47
CA ALA A 66 -17.83 10.72 -0.48
C ALA A 66 -18.68 9.62 -1.15
N ILE A 67 -18.09 8.48 -1.49
CA ILE A 67 -18.79 7.32 -2.05
C ILE A 67 -19.76 6.73 -1.01
N LEU A 68 -19.32 6.55 0.23
CA LEU A 68 -20.13 6.00 1.31
C LEU A 68 -21.28 6.94 1.71
N SER A 69 -21.01 8.23 1.85
CA SER A 69 -22.01 9.28 2.12
C SER A 69 -23.06 9.35 1.02
N ARG A 70 -22.67 9.25 -0.25
CA ARG A 70 -23.62 9.13 -1.38
C ARG A 70 -24.48 7.86 -1.27
N ARG A 71 -23.91 6.74 -0.83
CA ARG A 71 -24.61 5.46 -0.69
C ARG A 71 -25.54 5.43 0.54
N ALA A 72 -25.21 6.16 1.59
CA ALA A 72 -26.02 6.27 2.80
C ALA A 72 -27.19 7.26 2.67
N GLY A 73 -27.13 8.18 1.70
CA GLY A 73 -28.20 9.13 1.38
C GLY A 73 -29.25 8.64 0.37
N HIS A 74 -29.27 7.36 0.02
CA HIS A 74 -30.18 6.76 -0.98
C HIS A 74 -30.96 5.56 -0.41
#